data_AF-A0A9L0RTQ2-F1
#
_entry.id   AF-A0A9L0RTQ2-F1
#
_cell.length_a   1.000
_cell.length_b   1.000
_cell.length_c   1.000
_cell.angle_alpha   90.00
_cell.angle_beta   90.00
_cell.angle_gamma   90.00
#
_symmetry.space_group_name_H-M   'P 1'
#
loop_
_entity.id
_entity.type
_entity.pdbx_description
1 polymer ?
#
loop_
_entity_poly.entity_id
_entity_poly.type
_entity_poly.pdbx_seq_one_letter_code
_entity_poly.pdbx_strand_id
1 'polypeptide(L)'
;MGAAPGPEGAGSLRKDWKVAVAKAQAVGAGRRQVTMKGLYFQQSSTNEEITFVFQERENLPATEDYYVKLQVKACALSQINTKLLAEMKMEKDFFPVGREVAGIVLDVGSKVSFFQPDDEVVGILPLDSEDPGLCEVVRVHEHYLVHKPEKVTWAEAAGTIRDGVQAYTALHYLSHLSPGKSVLIMDGASALGTIAIQLAHHRGARVISTACSLEDKQYLERLRPSLARVIDLSNGKAHVAESCLEETGGLGVDIVLDAGVRLYSKDDEPAVKLQPLPHKHDIITLLGVGGHWVTTEENLQVQHHFCTKRMSVTKKNACLLSWILQIAIAFSSREQRWLSLTMKFGICQTYNRENIFVS
;
A
#
# COMPACT_ATOMS: atom_id res chain seq x y z
N MET A 1 7.55 12.10 55.48
CA MET A 1 6.42 12.63 54.69
C MET A 1 6.99 13.51 53.58
N GLY A 2 6.85 13.25 52.29
CA GLY A 2 6.19 12.19 51.55
C GLY A 2 6.94 12.00 50.22
N ALA A 3 7.03 10.75 49.77
CA ALA A 3 7.54 10.39 48.46
C ALA A 3 6.55 10.87 47.39
N ALA A 4 7.05 11.44 46.31
CA ALA A 4 6.26 11.76 45.12
C ALA A 4 5.87 10.46 44.39
N PRO A 5 4.62 10.33 43.91
CA PRO A 5 4.15 9.12 43.25
C PRO A 5 4.75 9.01 41.84
N GLY A 6 5.24 7.81 41.50
CA GLY A 6 5.71 7.47 40.16
C GLY A 6 4.55 7.39 39.16
N PRO A 7 4.84 7.45 37.85
CA PRO A 7 3.81 7.33 36.83
C PRO A 7 3.37 5.86 36.72
N GLU A 8 2.27 5.52 37.38
CA GLU A 8 1.50 4.32 37.07
C GLU A 8 0.68 4.56 35.80
N GLY A 9 0.70 3.60 34.87
CA GLY A 9 -0.29 3.55 33.79
C GLY A 9 0.22 3.57 32.35
N ALA A 10 1.38 2.99 32.05
CA ALA A 10 1.70 2.56 30.68
C ALA A 10 1.27 1.10 30.50
N GLY A 11 0.02 0.90 30.06
CA GLY A 11 -0.49 -0.41 29.66
C GLY A 11 0.29 -0.94 28.46
N SER A 12 1.37 -1.68 28.73
CA SER A 12 2.15 -2.43 27.75
C SER A 12 1.29 -3.55 27.17
N LEU A 13 0.64 -3.30 26.03
CA LEU A 13 0.13 -4.35 25.15
C LEU A 13 1.32 -5.00 24.42
N ARG A 14 2.17 -5.71 25.16
CA ARG A 14 3.08 -6.70 24.58
C ARG A 14 2.26 -7.95 24.31
N LYS A 15 1.93 -8.20 23.04
CA LYS A 15 1.63 -9.57 22.62
C LYS A 15 2.96 -10.31 22.68
N ASP A 16 3.14 -11.16 23.69
CA ASP A 16 4.33 -12.00 23.82
C ASP A 16 4.31 -13.07 22.71
N TRP A 17 5.06 -12.83 21.64
CA TRP A 17 5.29 -13.83 20.59
C TRP A 17 6.28 -14.87 21.12
N LYS A 18 5.86 -16.14 21.19
CA LYS A 18 6.75 -17.24 21.56
C LYS A 18 7.67 -17.56 20.38
N VAL A 19 8.96 -17.26 20.54
CA VAL A 19 10.02 -17.72 19.63
C VAL A 19 10.50 -19.06 20.15
N ALA A 20 10.27 -20.13 19.40
CA ALA A 20 10.75 -21.47 19.75
C ALA A 20 11.94 -21.82 18.86
N VAL A 21 13.04 -22.27 19.46
CA VAL A 21 14.17 -22.82 18.70
C VAL A 21 13.94 -24.32 18.56
N ALA A 22 13.43 -24.77 17.40
CA ALA A 22 13.40 -26.19 17.10
C ALA A 22 14.76 -26.61 16.54
N LYS A 23 15.44 -27.56 17.20
CA LYS A 23 16.62 -28.22 16.62
C LYS A 23 16.13 -29.34 15.71
N ALA A 24 16.48 -29.29 14.43
CA ALA A 24 16.35 -30.45 13.55
C ALA A 24 17.36 -31.53 13.94
N GLN A 25 16.97 -32.80 13.82
CA GLN A 25 17.82 -33.95 14.12
C GLN A 25 18.98 -34.03 13.12
N ALA A 26 20.21 -34.07 13.66
CA ALA A 26 21.43 -34.24 12.89
C ALA A 26 21.48 -35.62 12.21
N VAL A 27 21.60 -35.65 10.89
CA VAL A 27 21.89 -36.85 10.12
C VAL A 27 23.38 -36.81 9.72
N GLY A 28 24.15 -37.77 10.22
CA GLY A 28 25.43 -38.20 9.62
C GLY A 28 26.66 -37.31 9.84
N ALA A 29 27.67 -37.85 10.53
CA ALA A 29 28.98 -37.21 10.66
C ALA A 29 29.79 -37.30 9.36
N GLY A 30 29.98 -36.17 8.67
CA GLY A 30 30.89 -36.05 7.53
C GLY A 30 31.08 -34.60 7.07
N ARG A 31 32.30 -34.04 7.26
CA ARG A 31 32.69 -32.62 7.05
C ARG A 31 31.81 -31.61 7.81
N ARG A 32 32.43 -30.63 8.49
CA ARG A 32 31.69 -29.51 9.09
C ARG A 32 31.10 -28.65 7.95
N GLN A 33 29.96 -29.06 7.42
CA GLN A 33 29.15 -28.27 6.50
C GLN A 33 28.71 -27.03 7.28
N VAL A 34 29.00 -25.85 6.75
CA VAL A 34 28.55 -24.60 7.36
C VAL A 34 27.03 -24.57 7.25
N THR A 35 26.34 -24.69 8.39
CA THR A 35 24.89 -24.57 8.47
C THR A 35 24.52 -23.12 8.77
N MET A 36 23.55 -22.59 8.02
CA MET A 36 22.99 -21.25 8.21
C MET A 36 21.61 -21.38 8.83
N LYS A 37 21.15 -20.34 9.54
CA LYS A 37 19.82 -20.33 10.16
C LYS A 37 18.88 -19.42 9.38
N GLY A 38 17.72 -19.95 9.01
CA GLY A 38 16.61 -19.19 8.46
C GLY A 38 15.44 -19.12 9.46
N LEU A 39 14.76 -17.98 9.53
CA LEU A 39 13.54 -17.85 10.32
C LEU A 39 12.30 -18.22 9.50
N TYR A 40 11.49 -19.12 10.03
CA TYR A 40 10.22 -19.54 9.47
C TYR A 40 9.10 -19.32 10.48
N PHE A 41 7.86 -19.24 10.01
CA PHE A 41 6.69 -19.27 10.85
C PHE A 41 5.78 -20.44 10.50
N GLN A 42 5.07 -20.93 11.51
CA GLN A 42 4.06 -21.97 11.41
C GLN A 42 2.77 -21.47 12.03
N GLN A 43 1.65 -21.73 11.37
CA GLN A 43 0.31 -21.44 11.89
C GLN A 43 -0.26 -22.72 12.50
N SER A 44 -0.54 -22.71 13.81
CA SER A 44 -1.21 -23.85 14.45
C SER A 44 -2.67 -23.90 14.01
N SER A 45 -3.15 -25.08 13.59
CA SER A 45 -4.55 -25.31 13.19
C SER A 45 -5.56 -25.06 14.32
N THR A 46 -5.10 -24.99 15.57
CA THR A 46 -5.97 -24.96 16.75
C THR A 46 -6.20 -23.59 17.38
N ASN A 47 -5.37 -22.57 17.11
CA ASN A 47 -5.40 -21.35 17.94
C ASN A 47 -5.08 -20.01 17.24
N GLU A 48 -4.99 -19.95 15.91
CA GLU A 48 -4.53 -18.76 15.15
C GLU A 48 -3.16 -18.17 15.57
N GLU A 49 -2.50 -18.74 16.57
CA GLU A 49 -1.20 -18.32 17.07
C GLU A 49 -0.10 -18.67 16.06
N ILE A 50 0.64 -17.64 15.66
CA ILE A 50 1.82 -17.76 14.80
C ILE A 50 3.02 -18.08 15.69
N THR A 51 3.68 -19.21 15.42
CA THR A 51 4.93 -19.60 16.09
C THR A 51 6.11 -19.41 15.16
N PHE A 52 7.17 -18.78 15.64
CA PHE A 52 8.40 -18.58 14.88
C PHE A 52 9.44 -19.64 15.25
N VAL A 53 10.06 -20.23 14.22
CA VAL A 53 11.02 -21.33 14.34
C VAL A 53 12.25 -21.06 13.49
N PHE A 54 13.44 -21.18 14.10
CA PHE A 54 14.68 -21.20 13.34
C PHE A 54 14.94 -22.60 12.80
N GLN A 55 15.18 -22.71 11.49
CA GLN A 55 15.61 -23.95 10.86
C GLN A 55 17.06 -23.82 10.41
N GLU A 56 17.85 -24.86 10.70
CA GLU A 56 19.21 -24.97 10.15
C GLU A 56 19.13 -25.45 8.70
N ARG A 57 19.93 -24.83 7.84
CA ARG A 57 20.00 -25.10 6.42
C ARG A 57 21.43 -25.35 6.01
N GLU A 58 21.64 -26.33 5.14
CA GLU A 58 22.94 -26.50 4.49
C GLU A 58 23.22 -25.30 3.58
N ASN A 59 24.51 -24.98 3.41
CA ASN A 59 24.93 -23.92 2.50
C ASN A 59 24.32 -24.16 1.11
N LEU A 60 23.60 -23.16 0.60
CA LEU A 60 22.85 -23.27 -0.65
C LEU A 60 23.78 -23.76 -1.79
N PRO A 61 23.31 -24.71 -2.61
CA PRO A 61 24.10 -25.29 -3.71
C PRO A 61 24.51 -24.22 -4.73
N ALA A 62 25.29 -24.65 -5.74
CA ALA A 62 25.72 -23.77 -6.84
C ALA A 62 24.53 -23.03 -7.47
N THR A 63 24.76 -21.78 -7.84
CA THR A 63 23.70 -20.87 -8.27
C THR A 63 23.06 -21.35 -9.58
N GLU A 64 21.74 -21.53 -9.57
CA GLU A 64 20.95 -21.94 -10.74
C GLU A 64 20.97 -20.86 -11.83
N ASP A 65 20.64 -21.23 -13.07
CA ASP A 65 20.52 -20.26 -14.17
C ASP A 65 19.57 -19.10 -13.79
N TYR A 66 19.99 -17.86 -14.04
CA TYR A 66 19.26 -16.61 -13.71
C TYR A 66 19.10 -16.28 -12.22
N TYR A 67 19.56 -17.14 -11.31
CA TYR A 67 19.54 -16.86 -9.87
C TYR A 67 20.80 -16.13 -9.42
N VAL A 68 20.65 -15.38 -8.35
CA VAL A 68 21.71 -14.63 -7.68
C VAL A 68 21.77 -15.09 -6.23
N LYS A 69 22.96 -15.47 -5.77
CA LYS A 69 23.23 -15.81 -4.37
C LYS A 69 23.62 -14.55 -3.64
N LEU A 70 22.81 -14.14 -2.68
CA LEU A 70 22.91 -12.87 -1.97
C LEU A 70 23.35 -13.11 -0.52
N GLN A 71 24.41 -12.44 -0.06
CA GLN A 71 24.66 -12.29 1.38
C GLN A 71 23.78 -11.18 1.94
N VAL A 72 22.85 -11.53 2.81
CA VAL A 72 21.93 -10.55 3.40
C VAL A 72 22.66 -9.69 4.43
N LYS A 73 22.57 -8.38 4.29
CA LYS A 73 23.03 -7.40 5.28
C LYS A 73 21.89 -6.85 6.12
N ALA A 74 20.70 -6.72 5.53
CA ALA A 74 19.49 -6.30 6.21
C ALA A 74 18.26 -6.96 5.58
N CYS A 75 17.24 -7.21 6.41
CA CYS A 75 15.92 -7.65 5.97
C CYS A 75 14.86 -6.84 6.72
N ALA A 76 13.82 -6.39 6.04
CA ALA A 76 12.69 -5.75 6.70
C ALA A 76 11.74 -6.78 7.32
N LEU A 77 10.96 -6.33 8.30
CA LEU A 77 9.91 -7.11 8.93
C LEU A 77 8.56 -6.58 8.46
N SER A 78 7.86 -7.39 7.67
CA SER A 78 6.50 -7.12 7.21
C SER A 78 5.47 -7.88 8.05
N GLN A 79 4.25 -7.35 8.14
CA GLN A 79 3.15 -8.12 8.72
C GLN A 79 2.86 -9.35 7.86
N ILE A 80 2.71 -10.50 8.52
CA ILE A 80 2.33 -11.76 7.86
C ILE A 80 0.82 -11.73 7.60
N ASN A 81 0.43 -11.77 6.33
CA ASN A 81 -0.97 -11.84 5.94
C ASN A 81 -1.40 -13.31 5.76
N THR A 82 -1.82 -13.95 6.84
CA THR A 82 -2.28 -15.35 6.84
C THR A 82 -3.55 -15.57 5.99
N LYS A 83 -4.42 -14.56 5.89
CA LYS A 83 -5.61 -14.61 5.04
C LYS A 83 -5.24 -14.72 3.56
N LEU A 84 -4.30 -13.87 3.10
CA LEU A 84 -3.79 -13.92 1.73
C LEU A 84 -3.18 -15.29 1.41
N LEU A 85 -2.38 -15.85 2.32
CA LEU A 85 -1.77 -17.17 2.12
C LEU A 85 -2.83 -18.28 1.99
N ALA A 86 -3.90 -18.21 2.80
CA ALA A 86 -5.02 -19.15 2.71
C ALA A 86 -5.83 -18.99 1.41
N GLU A 87 -6.09 -17.76 0.97
CA GLU A 87 -6.78 -17.45 -0.29
C GLU A 87 -5.99 -17.92 -1.51
N MET A 88 -4.66 -17.79 -1.46
CA MET A 88 -3.75 -18.30 -2.48
C MET A 88 -3.57 -19.82 -2.42
N LYS A 89 -4.22 -20.52 -1.49
CA LYS A 89 -4.15 -21.98 -1.29
C LYS A 89 -2.71 -22.49 -1.17
N MET A 90 -1.85 -21.69 -0.51
CA MET A 90 -0.49 -22.09 -0.24
C MET A 90 -0.48 -23.03 0.97
N GLU A 91 -0.34 -24.33 0.73
CA GLU A 91 -0.24 -25.33 1.78
C GLU A 91 1.25 -25.62 2.03
N LYS A 92 1.82 -24.95 3.05
CA LYS A 92 3.18 -25.22 3.55
C LYS A 92 3.12 -25.37 5.06
N ASP A 93 3.87 -26.33 5.61
CA ASP A 93 4.01 -26.49 7.06
C ASP A 93 4.77 -25.31 7.69
N PHE A 94 5.72 -24.75 6.94
CA PHE A 94 6.55 -23.64 7.35
C PHE A 94 6.64 -22.60 6.24
N PHE A 95 6.43 -21.34 6.61
CA PHE A 95 6.53 -20.22 5.69
C PHE A 95 7.77 -19.38 6.02
N PRO A 96 8.57 -19.02 5.01
CA PRO A 96 9.73 -18.18 5.22
C PRO A 96 9.35 -16.78 5.70
N VAL A 97 10.13 -16.24 6.65
CA VAL A 97 9.92 -14.90 7.22
C VAL A 97 10.86 -13.88 6.58
N GLY A 98 10.32 -12.70 6.28
CA GLY A 98 11.05 -11.59 5.69
C GLY A 98 11.17 -11.75 4.18
N ARG A 99 10.84 -10.70 3.44
CA ARG A 99 10.85 -10.71 1.97
C ARG A 99 11.67 -9.58 1.40
N GLU A 100 11.72 -8.44 2.06
CA GLU A 100 12.50 -7.30 1.61
C GLU A 100 13.94 -7.44 2.10
N VAL A 101 14.87 -7.71 1.19
CA VAL A 101 16.27 -7.99 1.50
C VAL A 101 17.20 -6.99 0.84
N ALA A 102 18.26 -6.61 1.54
CA ALA A 102 19.37 -5.84 0.98
C ALA A 102 20.70 -6.49 1.34
N GLY A 103 21.62 -6.56 0.39
CA GLY A 103 22.86 -7.30 0.58
C GLY A 103 23.86 -7.21 -0.57
N ILE A 104 24.86 -8.06 -0.50
CA ILE A 104 25.97 -8.12 -1.48
C ILE A 104 25.89 -9.43 -2.27
N VAL A 105 25.99 -9.34 -3.59
CA VAL A 105 26.02 -10.52 -4.47
C VAL A 105 27.28 -11.33 -4.20
N LEU A 106 27.12 -12.61 -3.85
CA LEU A 106 28.23 -13.55 -3.65
C LEU A 106 28.58 -14.31 -4.92
N ASP A 107 27.55 -14.74 -5.65
CA ASP A 107 27.67 -15.58 -6.83
C ASP A 107 26.44 -15.41 -7.73
N VAL A 108 26.60 -15.68 -9.02
CA VAL A 108 25.55 -15.51 -10.03
C VAL A 108 25.46 -16.73 -10.94
N GLY A 109 24.24 -17.07 -11.34
CA GLY A 109 23.97 -18.14 -12.29
C GLY A 109 24.52 -17.84 -13.69
N SER A 110 24.72 -18.88 -14.49
CA SER A 110 25.40 -18.78 -15.80
C SER A 110 24.73 -17.85 -16.81
N LYS A 111 23.43 -17.57 -16.64
CA LYS A 111 22.61 -16.73 -17.51
C LYS A 111 22.20 -15.38 -16.89
N VAL A 112 22.69 -15.07 -15.69
CA VAL A 112 22.47 -13.74 -15.09
C VAL A 112 23.18 -12.70 -15.94
N SER A 113 22.50 -11.59 -16.18
CA SER A 113 22.99 -10.51 -17.05
C SER A 113 23.02 -9.14 -16.39
N PHE A 114 22.23 -8.93 -15.32
CA PHE A 114 22.12 -7.64 -14.65
C PHE A 114 23.13 -7.43 -13.51
N PHE A 115 23.72 -8.50 -12.98
CA PHE A 115 24.53 -8.44 -11.76
C PHE A 115 25.80 -9.26 -11.85
N GLN A 116 26.78 -8.89 -11.04
CA GLN A 116 28.04 -9.61 -10.84
C GLN A 116 28.36 -9.72 -9.34
N PRO A 117 29.27 -10.62 -8.94
CA PRO A 117 29.77 -10.66 -7.57
C PRO A 117 30.25 -9.29 -7.08
N ASP A 118 30.08 -9.05 -5.79
CA ASP A 118 30.35 -7.79 -5.08
C ASP A 118 29.39 -6.62 -5.36
N ASP A 119 28.39 -6.78 -6.23
CA ASP A 119 27.35 -5.76 -6.40
C ASP A 119 26.49 -5.60 -5.13
N GLU A 120 26.21 -4.35 -4.76
CA GLU A 120 25.23 -4.03 -3.72
C GLU A 120 23.82 -3.99 -4.30
N VAL A 121 22.92 -4.82 -3.76
CA VAL A 121 21.57 -5.00 -4.29
C VAL A 121 20.50 -4.94 -3.19
N VAL A 122 19.28 -4.62 -3.61
CA VAL A 122 18.07 -4.65 -2.80
C VAL A 122 16.93 -5.27 -3.61
N GLY A 123 16.03 -5.99 -2.96
CA GLY A 123 14.91 -6.62 -3.64
C GLY A 123 13.83 -7.17 -2.74
N ILE A 124 12.81 -7.74 -3.36
CA ILE A 124 11.65 -8.32 -2.69
C ILE A 124 11.51 -9.77 -3.14
N LEU A 125 11.71 -10.71 -2.22
CA LEU A 125 11.53 -12.13 -2.49
C LEU A 125 10.08 -12.41 -2.90
N PRO A 126 9.84 -13.29 -3.88
CA PRO A 126 8.50 -13.62 -4.30
C PRO A 126 7.73 -14.34 -3.18
N LEU A 127 6.40 -14.30 -3.22
CA LEU A 127 5.54 -14.85 -2.16
C LEU A 127 5.72 -16.36 -1.99
N ASP A 128 6.00 -17.06 -3.07
CA ASP A 128 6.21 -18.51 -3.14
C ASP A 128 7.65 -18.94 -2.82
N SER A 129 8.56 -17.99 -2.56
CA SER A 129 9.95 -18.26 -2.16
C SER A 129 10.01 -19.28 -1.03
N GLU A 130 10.97 -20.19 -1.11
CA GLU A 130 11.30 -21.14 -0.04
C GLU A 130 12.37 -20.58 0.92
N ASP A 131 13.14 -19.61 0.43
CA ASP A 131 14.22 -18.98 1.17
C ASP A 131 13.66 -17.79 1.98
N PRO A 132 13.89 -17.74 3.31
CA PRO A 132 13.54 -16.60 4.14
C PRO A 132 14.54 -15.46 3.95
N GLY A 133 14.03 -14.23 3.90
CA GLY A 133 14.88 -13.05 3.89
C GLY A 133 15.63 -12.85 5.21
N LEU A 134 15.06 -13.32 6.33
CA LEU A 134 15.78 -13.44 7.60
C LEU A 134 16.67 -14.68 7.61
N CYS A 135 17.72 -14.63 6.79
CA CYS A 135 18.77 -15.62 6.67
C CYS A 135 20.09 -14.91 6.37
N GLU A 136 21.22 -15.57 6.60
CA GLU A 136 22.54 -15.03 6.24
C GLU A 136 22.75 -14.99 4.72
N VAL A 137 22.17 -15.95 3.99
CA VAL A 137 22.29 -16.06 2.53
C VAL A 137 20.97 -16.55 1.94
N VAL A 138 20.59 -15.99 0.79
CA VAL A 138 19.35 -16.32 0.05
C VAL A 138 19.65 -16.41 -1.44
N ARG A 139 18.88 -17.24 -2.17
CA ARG A 139 18.83 -17.22 -3.63
C ARG A 139 17.61 -16.47 -4.11
N VAL A 140 17.80 -15.62 -5.11
CA VAL A 140 16.72 -14.84 -5.70
C VAL A 140 16.97 -14.69 -7.19
N HIS A 141 15.91 -14.77 -8.00
CA HIS A 141 16.02 -14.57 -9.44
C HIS A 141 16.36 -13.10 -9.74
N GLU A 142 17.24 -12.83 -10.71
CA GLU A 142 17.79 -11.48 -10.97
C GLU A 142 16.70 -10.39 -11.14
N HIS A 143 15.56 -10.71 -11.76
CA HIS A 143 14.44 -9.79 -11.92
C HIS A 143 13.78 -9.27 -10.63
N TYR A 144 14.02 -9.89 -9.47
CA TYR A 144 13.50 -9.39 -8.18
C TYR A 144 14.50 -8.48 -7.45
N LEU A 145 15.65 -8.22 -8.05
CA LEU A 145 16.71 -7.38 -7.51
C LEU A 145 16.87 -6.11 -8.34
N VAL A 146 17.35 -5.07 -7.66
CA VAL A 146 17.89 -3.85 -8.28
C VAL A 146 19.15 -3.42 -7.54
N HIS A 147 19.99 -2.63 -8.18
CA HIS A 147 21.14 -2.04 -7.49
C HIS A 147 20.70 -1.15 -6.34
N LYS A 148 21.34 -1.33 -5.19
CA LYS A 148 21.14 -0.49 -4.03
C LYS A 148 21.77 0.88 -4.29
N PRO A 149 21.07 1.99 -4.00
CA PRO A 149 21.69 3.30 -4.06
C PRO A 149 22.87 3.41 -3.07
N GLU A 150 24.01 3.94 -3.53
CA GLU A 150 25.25 4.02 -2.74
C GLU A 150 25.08 4.78 -1.41
N LYS A 151 24.27 5.84 -1.41
CA LYS A 151 24.08 6.74 -0.26
C LYS A 151 23.07 6.23 0.77
N VAL A 152 22.35 5.16 0.48
CA VAL A 152 21.31 4.61 1.35
C VAL A 152 21.91 3.47 2.15
N THR A 153 21.60 3.37 3.44
CA THR A 153 22.07 2.25 4.27
C THR A 153 21.36 0.94 3.90
N TRP A 154 21.91 -0.20 4.31
CA TRP A 154 21.27 -1.52 4.11
C TRP A 154 19.86 -1.58 4.71
N ALA A 155 19.70 -1.07 5.94
CA ALA A 155 18.43 -1.08 6.65
C ALA A 155 17.38 -0.17 5.99
N GLU A 156 17.78 1.02 5.54
CA GLU A 156 16.88 1.93 4.80
C GLU A 156 16.47 1.32 3.46
N ALA A 157 17.39 0.70 2.72
CA ALA A 157 17.09 0.07 1.45
C ALA A 157 16.08 -1.08 1.62
N ALA A 158 16.34 -2.02 2.52
CA ALA A 158 15.42 -3.12 2.81
C ALA A 158 14.08 -2.60 3.37
N GLY A 159 14.10 -1.60 4.25
CA GLY A 159 12.91 -1.04 4.88
C GLY A 159 11.98 -0.27 3.94
N THR A 160 12.50 0.29 2.85
CA THR A 160 11.72 1.17 1.96
C THR A 160 11.32 0.52 0.64
N ILE A 161 11.99 -0.55 0.19
CA ILE A 161 11.80 -1.08 -1.18
C ILE A 161 10.36 -1.52 -1.46
N ARG A 162 9.69 -2.23 -0.54
CA ARG A 162 8.30 -2.66 -0.74
C ARG A 162 7.37 -1.47 -0.89
N ASP A 163 7.37 -0.59 0.09
CA ASP A 163 6.44 0.53 0.14
C ASP A 163 6.74 1.55 -0.97
N GLY A 164 8.01 1.67 -1.39
CA GLY A 164 8.44 2.46 -2.54
C GLY A 164 7.95 1.90 -3.87
N VAL A 165 8.08 0.59 -4.12
CA VAL A 165 7.54 -0.06 -5.32
C VAL A 165 6.02 0.07 -5.36
N GLN A 166 5.35 -0.10 -4.22
CA GLN A 166 3.90 0.04 -4.12
C GLN A 166 3.44 1.47 -4.41
N ALA A 167 4.05 2.47 -3.75
CA ALA A 167 3.72 3.87 -3.97
C ALA A 167 4.02 4.32 -5.41
N TYR A 168 5.16 3.91 -5.98
CA TYR A 168 5.51 4.20 -7.36
C TYR A 168 4.50 3.58 -8.34
N THR A 169 4.08 2.34 -8.09
CA THR A 169 3.08 1.66 -8.93
C THR A 169 1.73 2.36 -8.88
N ALA A 170 1.28 2.71 -7.67
CA ALA A 170 0.02 3.40 -7.47
C ALA A 170 -0.02 4.77 -8.16
N LEU A 171 1.03 5.57 -7.99
CA LEU A 171 1.12 6.91 -8.57
C LEU A 171 1.41 6.91 -10.07
N HIS A 172 2.33 6.07 -10.54
CA HIS A 172 2.81 6.16 -11.90
C HIS A 172 2.04 5.27 -12.88
N TYR A 173 1.84 4.01 -12.52
CA TYR A 173 1.26 3.01 -13.41
C TYR A 173 -0.27 2.96 -13.33
N LEU A 174 -0.85 3.08 -12.13
CA LEU A 174 -2.30 2.93 -11.95
C LEU A 174 -3.08 4.24 -12.09
N SER A 175 -2.56 5.33 -11.52
CA SER A 175 -3.26 6.63 -11.52
C SER A 175 -2.70 7.66 -12.52
N HIS A 176 -1.58 7.35 -13.18
CA HIS A 176 -0.93 8.23 -14.14
C HIS A 176 -0.81 9.67 -13.62
N LEU A 177 -0.21 9.82 -12.44
CA LEU A 177 0.03 11.11 -11.81
C LEU A 177 0.85 12.02 -12.75
N SER A 178 0.33 13.22 -12.95
CA SER A 178 0.95 14.27 -13.77
C SER A 178 1.04 15.57 -12.97
N PRO A 179 1.97 16.49 -13.32
CA PRO A 179 2.06 17.80 -12.67
C PRO A 179 0.73 18.53 -12.65
N GLY A 180 0.45 19.24 -11.56
CA GLY A 180 -0.78 20.01 -11.37
C GLY A 180 -2.00 19.22 -10.88
N LYS A 181 -1.98 17.88 -10.96
CA LYS A 181 -3.03 17.05 -10.35
C LYS A 181 -3.00 17.13 -8.83
N SER A 182 -4.17 16.98 -8.24
CA SER A 182 -4.38 16.84 -6.80
C SER A 182 -4.44 15.37 -6.39
N VAL A 183 -3.76 15.03 -5.31
CA VAL A 183 -3.76 13.66 -4.76
C VAL A 183 -4.06 13.70 -3.28
N LEU A 184 -5.06 12.90 -2.86
CA LEU A 184 -5.32 12.57 -1.47
C LEU A 184 -4.56 11.29 -1.12
N ILE A 185 -3.66 11.37 -0.13
CA ILE A 185 -2.94 10.23 0.42
C ILE A 185 -3.52 9.93 1.79
N MET A 186 -4.16 8.78 1.93
CA MET A 186 -4.67 8.31 3.21
C MET A 186 -3.50 7.85 4.09
N ASP A 187 -3.57 8.19 5.38
CA ASP A 187 -2.59 7.83 6.41
C ASP A 187 -1.15 8.20 6.03
N GLY A 188 -0.92 9.47 5.74
CA GLY A 188 0.34 9.94 5.16
C GLY A 188 1.58 9.76 6.03
N ALA A 189 1.43 9.59 7.34
CA ALA A 189 2.54 9.34 8.26
C ALA A 189 3.00 7.87 8.25
N SER A 190 2.29 6.99 7.54
CA SER A 190 2.70 5.59 7.33
C SER A 190 3.95 5.46 6.45
N ALA A 191 4.57 4.28 6.47
CA ALA A 191 5.74 3.99 5.62
C ALA A 191 5.43 4.17 4.13
N LEU A 192 4.25 3.74 3.67
CA LEU A 192 3.78 4.00 2.31
C LEU A 192 3.46 5.48 2.08
N GLY A 193 2.71 6.10 3.00
CA GLY A 193 2.25 7.47 2.89
C GLY A 193 3.40 8.47 2.74
N THR A 194 4.44 8.33 3.55
CA THR A 194 5.61 9.22 3.53
C THR A 194 6.40 9.15 2.23
N ILE A 195 6.54 7.95 1.64
CA ILE A 195 7.17 7.77 0.34
C ILE A 195 6.26 8.31 -0.78
N ALA A 196 4.96 8.03 -0.71
CA ALA A 196 3.98 8.49 -1.68
C ALA A 196 3.90 10.02 -1.74
N ILE A 197 3.93 10.71 -0.58
CA ILE A 197 3.96 12.17 -0.50
C ILE A 197 5.19 12.73 -1.23
N GLN A 198 6.36 12.16 -0.99
CA GLN A 198 7.61 12.59 -1.63
C GLN A 198 7.58 12.37 -3.14
N LEU A 199 7.13 11.20 -3.60
CA LEU A 199 6.97 10.89 -5.02
C LEU A 199 5.96 11.80 -5.70
N ALA A 200 4.84 12.10 -5.04
CA ALA A 200 3.81 12.98 -5.56
C ALA A 200 4.32 14.42 -5.71
N HIS A 201 5.00 14.95 -4.69
CA HIS A 201 5.65 16.26 -4.79
C HIS A 201 6.72 16.30 -5.88
N HIS A 202 7.53 15.24 -6.01
CA HIS A 202 8.54 15.14 -7.06
C HIS A 202 7.91 15.19 -8.47
N ARG A 203 6.68 14.71 -8.63
CA ARG A 203 5.90 14.81 -9.88
C ARG A 203 5.12 16.12 -10.03
N GLY A 204 5.29 17.08 -9.13
CA GLY A 204 4.62 18.39 -9.19
C GLY A 204 3.13 18.33 -8.87
N ALA A 205 2.70 17.32 -8.11
CA ALA A 205 1.33 17.19 -7.67
C ALA A 205 1.04 18.04 -6.42
N ARG A 206 -0.23 18.39 -6.25
CA ARG A 206 -0.74 19.04 -5.06
C ARG A 206 -1.23 17.99 -4.07
N VAL A 207 -0.54 17.85 -2.95
CA VAL A 207 -0.73 16.71 -2.04
C VAL A 207 -1.59 17.12 -0.84
N ILE A 208 -2.67 16.39 -0.63
CA ILE A 208 -3.52 16.42 0.57
C ILE A 208 -3.29 15.10 1.30
N SER A 209 -3.19 15.13 2.62
CA SER A 209 -2.97 13.90 3.39
C SER A 209 -3.88 13.83 4.60
N THR A 210 -4.25 12.62 5.02
CA THR A 210 -4.86 12.41 6.33
C THR A 210 -3.81 12.03 7.38
N ALA A 211 -4.12 12.29 8.65
CA ALA A 211 -3.32 11.94 9.82
C ALA A 211 -4.19 11.21 10.85
N CYS A 212 -3.72 10.09 11.40
CA CYS A 212 -4.50 9.28 12.34
C CYS A 212 -4.29 9.67 13.82
N SER A 213 -3.26 10.47 14.11
CA SER A 213 -2.96 11.02 15.44
C SER A 213 -2.47 12.48 15.35
N LEU A 214 -2.47 13.17 16.49
CA LEU A 214 -1.91 14.52 16.57
C LEU A 214 -0.39 14.53 16.28
N GLU A 215 0.32 13.47 16.68
CA GLU A 215 1.74 13.31 16.40
C GLU A 215 2.01 13.17 14.89
N ASP A 216 1.22 12.33 14.21
CA ASP A 216 1.28 12.16 12.76
C ASP A 216 1.02 13.48 12.05
N LYS A 217 0.02 14.23 12.51
CA LYS A 217 -0.30 15.55 11.96
C LYS A 217 0.89 16.50 12.08
N GLN A 218 1.47 16.62 13.27
CA GLN A 218 2.64 17.49 13.50
C GLN A 218 3.87 17.04 12.70
N TYR A 219 4.05 15.73 12.50
CA TYR A 219 5.07 15.20 11.62
C TYR A 219 4.84 15.63 10.17
N LEU A 220 3.63 15.44 9.65
CA LEU A 220 3.25 15.81 8.28
C LEU A 220 3.35 17.31 8.00
N GLU A 221 2.95 18.16 8.95
CA GLU A 221 3.06 19.62 8.84
C GLU A 221 4.52 20.12 8.79
N ARG A 222 5.48 19.32 9.27
CA ARG A 222 6.92 19.64 9.21
C ARG A 222 7.57 19.24 7.89
N LEU A 223 6.93 18.41 7.06
CA LEU A 223 7.49 17.95 5.80
C LEU A 223 7.73 19.10 4.82
N ARG A 224 8.75 18.92 3.97
CA ARG A 224 9.11 19.84 2.89
C ARG A 224 9.29 19.08 1.58
N PRO A 225 8.65 19.48 0.47
CA PRO A 225 7.67 20.58 0.34
C PRO A 225 6.44 20.41 1.25
N SER A 226 5.80 21.52 1.62
CA SER A 226 4.62 21.48 2.48
C SER A 226 3.43 20.87 1.75
N LEU A 227 2.67 20.05 2.47
CA LEU A 227 1.37 19.55 2.03
C LEU A 227 0.40 20.73 1.83
N ALA A 228 -0.53 20.59 0.87
CA ALA A 228 -1.60 21.56 0.69
C ALA A 228 -2.54 21.57 1.90
N ARG A 229 -2.82 20.38 2.45
CA ARG A 229 -3.64 20.21 3.65
C ARG A 229 -3.34 18.91 4.37
N VAL A 230 -3.35 18.95 5.70
CA VAL A 230 -3.32 17.78 6.59
C VAL A 230 -4.66 17.67 7.30
N ILE A 231 -5.40 16.58 7.05
CA ILE A 231 -6.73 16.32 7.60
C ILE A 231 -6.59 15.42 8.82
N ASP A 232 -6.97 15.92 9.98
CA ASP A 232 -6.87 15.20 11.25
C ASP A 232 -8.06 14.24 11.45
N LEU A 233 -7.78 12.94 11.51
CA LEU A 233 -8.78 11.89 11.74
C LEU A 233 -8.87 11.46 13.21
N SER A 234 -7.98 11.93 14.08
CA SER A 234 -7.81 11.41 15.44
C SER A 234 -9.06 11.53 16.33
N ASN A 235 -9.90 12.52 16.05
CA ASN A 235 -11.11 12.82 16.84
C ASN A 235 -12.39 12.19 16.28
N GLY A 236 -12.31 11.36 15.24
CA GLY A 236 -13.46 10.61 14.67
C GLY A 236 -14.55 11.46 14.00
N LYS A 237 -14.37 12.78 13.91
CA LYS A 237 -15.29 13.74 13.26
C LYS A 237 -14.66 14.41 12.04
N ALA A 238 -13.92 13.65 11.24
CA ALA A 238 -13.20 14.23 10.12
C ALA A 238 -14.07 14.22 8.85
N HIS A 239 -14.41 15.43 8.38
CA HIS A 239 -15.05 15.62 7.09
C HIS A 239 -13.99 15.60 5.97
N VAL A 240 -13.44 14.42 5.69
CA VAL A 240 -12.40 14.23 4.66
C VAL A 240 -12.87 14.80 3.31
N ALA A 241 -14.11 14.50 2.92
CA ALA A 241 -14.70 14.99 1.68
C ALA A 241 -14.80 16.52 1.65
N GLU A 242 -15.34 17.14 2.70
CA GLU A 242 -15.47 18.61 2.79
C GLU A 242 -14.09 19.28 2.76
N SER A 243 -13.14 18.80 3.54
CA SER A 243 -11.78 19.33 3.56
C SER A 243 -11.09 19.24 2.20
N CYS A 244 -11.31 18.15 1.46
CA CYS A 244 -10.79 18.00 0.10
C CYS A 244 -11.49 18.94 -0.89
N LEU A 245 -12.81 19.09 -0.78
CA LEU A 245 -13.59 19.98 -1.64
C LEU A 245 -13.21 21.44 -1.40
N GLU A 246 -13.09 21.89 -0.15
CA GLU A 246 -12.61 23.23 0.20
C GLU A 246 -11.23 23.50 -0.43
N GLU A 247 -10.31 22.54 -0.24
CA GLU A 247 -8.95 22.66 -0.73
C GLU A 247 -8.88 22.64 -2.25
N THR A 248 -9.82 22.01 -2.95
CA THR A 248 -9.88 21.88 -4.42
C THR A 248 -10.83 22.88 -5.09
N GLY A 249 -11.42 23.81 -4.34
CA GLY A 249 -12.41 24.75 -4.89
C GLY A 249 -13.69 24.07 -5.38
N GLY A 250 -14.05 22.94 -4.77
CA GLY A 250 -15.25 22.15 -5.07
C GLY A 250 -15.08 21.16 -6.23
N LEU A 251 -13.90 21.05 -6.82
CA LEU A 251 -13.64 20.15 -7.95
C LEU A 251 -13.45 18.68 -7.53
N GLY A 252 -13.08 18.44 -6.27
CA GLY A 252 -12.64 17.14 -5.81
C GLY A 252 -11.17 16.88 -6.15
N VAL A 253 -10.67 15.71 -5.76
CA VAL A 253 -9.28 15.29 -6.02
C VAL A 253 -9.20 14.42 -7.26
N ASP A 254 -8.09 14.53 -7.99
CA ASP A 254 -7.85 13.71 -9.19
C ASP A 254 -7.48 12.28 -8.82
N ILE A 255 -6.79 12.07 -7.69
CA ILE A 255 -6.30 10.76 -7.29
C ILE A 255 -6.52 10.57 -5.78
N VAL A 256 -7.02 9.40 -5.40
CA VAL A 256 -7.04 8.94 -4.01
C VAL A 256 -6.15 7.71 -3.92
N LEU A 257 -5.11 7.81 -3.09
CA LEU A 257 -4.32 6.67 -2.65
C LEU A 257 -4.78 6.21 -1.28
N ASP A 258 -5.23 4.97 -1.25
CA ASP A 258 -5.86 4.37 -0.09
C ASP A 258 -5.21 3.01 0.22
N ALA A 259 -4.88 2.81 1.49
CA ALA A 259 -4.41 1.52 2.01
C ALA A 259 -5.43 0.87 2.96
N GLY A 260 -6.66 1.38 2.99
CA GLY A 260 -7.80 0.83 3.72
C GLY A 260 -8.95 1.82 3.91
N VAL A 261 -10.18 1.41 3.55
CA VAL A 261 -11.44 2.17 3.71
C VAL A 261 -12.53 1.24 4.26
N ARG A 262 -13.50 1.77 5.02
CA ARG A 262 -14.61 0.96 5.54
C ARG A 262 -15.68 0.70 4.49
N LEU A 263 -16.05 -0.57 4.34
CA LEU A 263 -17.32 -0.99 3.77
C LEU A 263 -18.46 -0.80 4.79
N TYR A 264 -19.70 -0.61 4.33
CA TYR A 264 -20.86 -0.77 5.21
C TYR A 264 -20.99 -2.26 5.57
N SER A 265 -20.70 -2.66 6.81
CA SER A 265 -21.20 -3.93 7.34
C SER A 265 -22.63 -3.73 7.85
N LYS A 266 -23.48 -4.74 7.73
CA LYS A 266 -24.86 -4.71 8.26
C LYS A 266 -24.91 -4.72 9.79
N ASP A 267 -23.81 -5.14 10.42
CA ASP A 267 -23.65 -5.20 11.85
C ASP A 267 -22.37 -4.40 12.17
N ASP A 268 -22.54 -3.22 12.78
CA ASP A 268 -21.45 -2.48 13.41
C ASP A 268 -21.04 -3.27 14.66
N GLU A 269 -20.13 -4.23 14.48
CA GLU A 269 -19.51 -4.99 15.57
C GLU A 269 -18.91 -4.03 16.62
N PRO A 270 -19.27 -4.16 17.91
CA PRO A 270 -18.79 -3.25 18.92
C PRO A 270 -17.35 -3.63 19.35
N ALA A 271 -16.48 -2.62 19.36
CA ALA A 271 -15.30 -2.54 20.25
C ALA A 271 -14.05 -3.41 19.95
N VAL A 272 -13.56 -3.41 18.70
CA VAL A 272 -12.10 -3.46 18.47
C VAL A 272 -11.65 -2.02 18.19
N LYS A 273 -10.50 -1.56 18.69
CA LYS A 273 -9.98 -0.17 18.48
C LYS A 273 -10.01 0.20 16.99
N LEU A 274 -11.09 0.85 16.57
CA LEU A 274 -11.46 1.06 15.18
C LEU A 274 -10.67 2.28 14.67
N GLN A 275 -9.71 2.07 13.76
CA GLN A 275 -9.04 3.17 13.06
C GLN A 275 -10.09 4.08 12.39
N PRO A 276 -10.01 5.42 12.53
CA PRO A 276 -11.01 6.36 12.04
C PRO A 276 -10.92 6.51 10.51
N LEU A 277 -11.32 5.46 9.79
CA LEU A 277 -11.29 5.41 8.34
C LEU A 277 -12.59 5.97 7.75
N PRO A 278 -12.54 6.79 6.68
CA PRO A 278 -13.72 7.29 6.00
C PRO A 278 -14.51 6.15 5.33
N HIS A 279 -15.77 6.40 5.00
CA HIS A 279 -16.58 5.45 4.25
C HIS A 279 -16.27 5.52 2.76
N LYS A 280 -16.50 4.41 2.05
CA LYS A 280 -16.43 4.34 0.58
C LYS A 280 -17.16 5.49 -0.12
N HIS A 281 -18.34 5.86 0.36
CA HIS A 281 -19.13 6.94 -0.25
C HIS A 281 -18.47 8.31 -0.12
N ASP A 282 -17.78 8.57 0.99
CA ASP A 282 -17.05 9.82 1.20
C ASP A 282 -15.92 9.92 0.17
N ILE A 283 -15.20 8.82 -0.04
CA ILE A 283 -14.11 8.72 -1.02
C ILE A 283 -14.61 8.87 -2.46
N ILE A 284 -15.75 8.26 -2.80
CA ILE A 284 -16.31 8.39 -4.16
C ILE A 284 -16.80 9.83 -4.40
N THR A 285 -17.40 10.46 -3.39
CA THR A 285 -17.97 11.82 -3.50
C THR A 285 -16.89 12.88 -3.71
N LEU A 286 -15.66 12.65 -3.21
CA LEU A 286 -14.56 13.58 -3.35
C LEU A 286 -13.74 13.39 -4.64
N LEU A 287 -14.00 12.36 -5.46
CA LEU A 287 -13.32 12.18 -6.74
C LEU A 287 -13.79 13.22 -7.77
N GLY A 288 -12.83 13.92 -8.36
CA GLY A 288 -13.08 14.80 -9.50
C GLY A 288 -13.46 14.02 -10.77
N VAL A 289 -13.83 14.74 -11.82
CA VAL A 289 -14.19 14.13 -13.12
C VAL A 289 -12.99 13.40 -13.70
N GLY A 290 -13.14 12.08 -13.92
CA GLY A 290 -12.05 11.22 -14.39
C GLY A 290 -11.04 10.85 -13.31
N GLY A 291 -11.36 11.09 -12.04
CA GLY A 291 -10.50 10.76 -10.92
C GLY A 291 -10.22 9.26 -10.78
N HIS A 292 -9.10 8.93 -10.13
CA HIS A 292 -8.65 7.56 -9.92
C HIS A 292 -8.58 7.24 -8.43
N TRP A 293 -9.27 6.19 -8.01
CA TRP A 293 -9.12 5.64 -6.68
C TRP A 293 -8.29 4.36 -6.76
N VAL A 294 -7.11 4.41 -6.16
CA VAL A 294 -6.21 3.27 -6.02
C VAL A 294 -6.28 2.80 -4.58
N THR A 295 -6.75 1.57 -4.38
CA THR A 295 -6.92 0.98 -3.05
C THR A 295 -6.33 -0.43 -3.00
N THR A 296 -5.81 -0.79 -1.83
CA THR A 296 -5.38 -2.17 -1.51
C THR A 296 -6.56 -3.11 -1.25
N GLU A 297 -7.76 -2.58 -1.04
CA GLU A 297 -8.98 -3.37 -0.80
C GLU A 297 -9.60 -3.83 -2.13
N GLU A 298 -9.50 -5.12 -2.43
CA GLU A 298 -9.99 -5.68 -3.71
C GLU A 298 -11.49 -5.40 -3.95
N ASN A 299 -12.30 -5.49 -2.90
CA ASN A 299 -13.75 -5.27 -2.95
C ASN A 299 -14.14 -3.79 -3.13
N LEU A 300 -13.16 -2.89 -3.05
CA LEU A 300 -13.36 -1.45 -3.13
C LEU A 300 -12.88 -0.84 -4.46
N GLN A 301 -12.17 -1.60 -5.29
CA GLN A 301 -11.70 -1.12 -6.57
C GLN A 301 -12.86 -0.70 -7.49
N VAL A 302 -12.85 0.56 -7.92
CA VAL A 302 -13.79 1.06 -8.92
C VAL A 302 -13.19 0.76 -10.29
N GLN A 303 -13.77 -0.20 -11.02
CA GLN A 303 -13.25 -0.60 -12.32
C GLN A 303 -13.28 0.56 -13.33
N HIS A 304 -12.11 0.83 -13.93
CA HIS A 304 -11.85 1.87 -14.93
C HIS A 304 -12.67 1.72 -16.24
N HIS A 305 -13.09 0.49 -16.56
CA HIS A 305 -13.69 0.16 -17.87
C HIS A 305 -15.05 0.84 -18.14
N PHE A 306 -15.70 1.39 -17.12
CA PHE A 306 -17.01 2.05 -17.30
C PHE A 306 -16.92 3.52 -17.70
N CYS A 307 -15.79 4.20 -17.47
CA CYS A 307 -15.72 5.66 -17.66
C CYS A 307 -15.19 6.07 -19.05
N THR A 308 -14.37 5.25 -19.70
CA THR A 308 -13.69 5.61 -20.97
C THR A 308 -14.33 5.06 -22.24
N LYS A 309 -15.29 4.12 -22.16
CA LYS A 309 -15.96 3.52 -23.32
C LYS A 309 -17.38 4.05 -23.58
N ARG A 310 -17.62 5.37 -23.55
CA ARG A 310 -18.81 5.98 -24.19
C ARG A 310 -18.75 7.50 -24.36
N MET A 311 -17.70 8.03 -25.01
CA MET A 311 -17.74 9.36 -25.62
C MET A 311 -17.29 9.30 -27.09
N SER A 312 -17.93 8.42 -27.85
CA SER A 312 -17.88 8.42 -29.31
C SER A 312 -19.29 8.22 -29.85
N VAL A 313 -20.15 9.21 -29.61
CA VAL A 313 -21.39 9.37 -30.38
C VAL A 313 -21.25 10.61 -31.23
N THR A 314 -21.17 10.33 -32.51
CA THR A 314 -21.08 11.21 -33.67
C THR A 314 -22.14 12.32 -33.66
N LYS A 315 -21.70 13.53 -34.03
CA LYS A 315 -22.55 14.62 -34.55
C LYS A 315 -23.60 14.05 -35.51
N LYS A 316 -24.88 14.14 -35.15
CA LYS A 316 -25.98 14.50 -36.05
C LYS A 316 -27.27 14.67 -35.25
N ASN A 317 -27.86 15.85 -35.43
CA ASN A 317 -29.23 16.26 -35.11
C ASN A 317 -29.54 16.59 -33.64
N ALA A 318 -29.80 17.88 -33.46
CA ALA A 318 -30.42 18.50 -32.31
C ALA A 318 -31.88 18.00 -32.11
N CYS A 319 -32.39 18.28 -30.90
CA CYS A 319 -33.66 17.84 -30.31
C CYS A 319 -33.68 16.41 -29.76
N LEU A 320 -33.17 16.26 -28.53
CA LEU A 320 -33.81 15.46 -27.45
C LEU A 320 -33.01 15.66 -26.15
N LEU A 321 -33.04 16.89 -25.63
CA LEU A 321 -32.41 17.32 -24.37
C LEU A 321 -33.23 16.93 -23.12
N SER A 322 -34.06 15.88 -23.19
CA SER A 322 -35.00 15.51 -22.12
C SER A 322 -35.01 14.01 -21.75
N TRP A 323 -34.11 13.19 -22.29
CA TRP A 323 -34.11 11.73 -22.05
C TRP A 323 -32.80 11.16 -21.47
N ILE A 324 -31.76 11.99 -21.30
CA ILE A 324 -30.51 11.58 -20.62
C ILE A 324 -30.69 11.55 -19.09
N LEU A 325 -31.83 12.03 -18.58
CA LEU A 325 -32.24 11.93 -17.17
C LEU A 325 -33.04 10.66 -16.84
N GLN A 326 -32.93 9.61 -17.66
CA GLN A 326 -33.25 8.24 -17.25
C GLN A 326 -31.96 7.55 -16.82
N ILE A 327 -31.54 7.92 -15.60
CA ILE A 327 -31.16 7.00 -14.53
C ILE A 327 -30.74 5.63 -15.08
N ALA A 328 -29.45 5.34 -14.97
CA ALA A 328 -28.80 4.06 -15.15
C ALA A 328 -29.39 2.98 -14.22
N ILE A 329 -30.66 2.64 -14.44
CA ILE A 329 -31.36 1.46 -13.96
C ILE A 329 -31.01 0.35 -14.95
N ALA A 330 -29.79 -0.16 -14.84
CA ALA A 330 -29.37 -1.47 -15.32
C ALA A 330 -27.87 -1.59 -15.06
N PHE A 331 -27.48 -2.11 -13.90
CA PHE A 331 -26.57 -3.26 -13.76
C PHE A 331 -26.32 -3.51 -12.27
N SER A 332 -27.38 -3.97 -11.61
CA SER A 332 -27.32 -4.78 -10.41
C SER A 332 -27.69 -6.20 -10.85
N SER A 333 -26.68 -7.08 -11.02
CA SER A 333 -26.93 -8.53 -11.04
C SER A 333 -25.89 -9.28 -10.22
N ARG A 334 -25.62 -8.79 -9.01
CA ARG A 334 -25.36 -9.60 -7.82
C ARG A 334 -25.31 -8.65 -6.63
N GLU A 335 -26.16 -8.93 -5.66
CA GLU A 335 -26.35 -8.23 -4.39
C GLU A 335 -27.27 -6.99 -4.44
N GLN A 336 -28.50 -7.25 -4.00
CA GLN A 336 -29.54 -6.28 -3.73
C GLN A 336 -29.13 -5.33 -2.59
N ARG A 337 -29.02 -4.03 -2.85
CA ARG A 337 -29.72 -2.94 -2.15
C ARG A 337 -29.23 -1.56 -2.63
N TRP A 338 -30.15 -0.61 -2.56
CA TRP A 338 -30.20 0.66 -3.30
C TRP A 338 -29.35 1.78 -2.69
N LEU A 339 -28.78 2.64 -3.55
CA LEU A 339 -28.37 4.00 -3.20
C LEU A 339 -28.79 4.99 -4.29
N SER A 340 -29.49 6.05 -3.86
CA SER A 340 -29.88 7.21 -4.66
C SER A 340 -28.73 8.22 -4.66
N LEU A 341 -28.12 8.47 -5.83
CA LEU A 341 -27.07 9.47 -6.01
C LEU A 341 -27.70 10.75 -6.59
N THR A 342 -27.61 11.88 -5.88
CA THR A 342 -28.00 13.20 -6.40
C THR A 342 -26.74 14.05 -6.56
N MET A 343 -26.18 14.11 -7.78
CA MET A 343 -25.11 15.05 -8.12
C MET A 343 -25.71 16.46 -8.30
N LYS A 344 -25.30 17.42 -7.46
CA LYS A 344 -25.61 18.85 -7.64
C LYS A 344 -24.62 19.47 -8.61
N PHE A 345 -25.08 19.86 -9.80
CA PHE A 345 -24.34 20.72 -10.72
C PHE A 345 -24.49 22.18 -10.29
N GLY A 346 -23.37 22.85 -9.97
CA GLY A 346 -23.29 24.30 -9.89
C GLY A 346 -23.00 24.89 -11.27
N ILE A 347 -23.95 25.62 -11.84
CA ILE A 347 -23.77 26.35 -13.10
C ILE A 347 -23.24 27.75 -12.76
N CYS A 348 -22.01 28.04 -13.18
CA CYS A 348 -21.45 29.39 -13.21
C CYS A 348 -22.00 30.10 -14.45
N GLN A 349 -22.95 31.02 -14.29
CA GLN A 349 -23.46 31.87 -15.38
C GLN A 349 -22.57 33.12 -15.52
N THR A 350 -21.85 33.20 -16.63
CA THR A 350 -21.56 34.48 -17.29
C THR A 350 -22.04 34.35 -18.73
N TYR A 351 -22.91 35.26 -19.19
CA TYR A 351 -22.82 35.95 -20.49
C TYR A 351 -24.05 36.84 -20.74
N ASN A 352 -23.76 38.14 -20.85
CA ASN A 352 -24.10 39.05 -21.96
C ASN A 352 -25.57 39.19 -22.42
N ARG A 353 -26.09 40.42 -22.27
CA ARG A 353 -27.36 40.86 -22.88
C ARG A 353 -27.13 41.41 -24.28
N GLU A 354 -28.05 41.01 -25.14
CA GLU A 354 -28.28 41.41 -26.52
C GLU A 354 -28.45 42.91 -26.73
N ASN A 355 -28.11 43.39 -27.93
CA ASN A 355 -28.98 44.31 -28.64
C ASN A 355 -28.91 44.07 -30.16
N ILE A 356 -30.11 44.02 -30.72
CA ILE A 356 -30.52 43.86 -32.10
C ILE A 356 -30.33 45.19 -32.84
N PHE A 357 -29.89 45.19 -34.11
CA PHE A 357 -30.65 45.70 -35.26
C PHE A 357 -29.93 45.49 -36.60
N VAL A 358 -30.77 45.30 -37.61
CA VAL A 358 -30.52 45.06 -39.04
C VAL A 358 -30.25 46.40 -39.76
N SER A 359 -29.50 46.30 -40.88
CA SER A 359 -29.06 47.29 -41.89
C SER A 359 -27.93 48.23 -41.50
#